data_AF-A0A439QFE3-F1
#
_entry.id   AF-A0A439QFE3-F1
#
_cell.length_a   1.000
_cell.length_b   1.000
_cell.length_c   1.000
_cell.angle_alpha   90.00
_cell.angle_beta   90.00
_cell.angle_gamma   90.00
#
_symmetry.space_group_name_H-M   'P 1'
#
loop_
_entity.id
_entity.type
_entity.pdbx_description
1 polymer ?
#
loop_
_entity_poly.entity_id
_entity_poly.type
_entity_poly.pdbx_seq_one_letter_code
_entity_poly.pdbx_strand_id
1 'polypeptide(L)'
;MEDERDDPDDPADYYGELPYAPFDQIDWTALRRGLTSLQLFDDPYLSLQITNLEIVDRFITQIEQETLEHVGDRMDIEQLAFLNAQSQMWIFSAYDCCALGANGLRT
;
A
#
# COMPACT_ATOMS: atom_id res chain seq x y z
N MET A 1 13.05 -28.37 29.84
CA MET A 1 13.34 -27.94 28.46
C MET A 1 12.15 -28.42 27.67
N GLU A 2 11.19 -27.53 27.49
CA GLU A 2 9.98 -27.83 26.73
C GLU A 2 10.37 -27.92 25.26
N ASP A 3 10.01 -29.04 24.66
CA ASP A 3 10.15 -29.35 23.24
C ASP A 3 9.20 -28.38 22.51
N GLU A 4 9.73 -27.26 22.03
CA GLU A 4 9.04 -26.40 21.07
C GLU A 4 8.77 -27.27 19.85
N ARG A 5 7.55 -27.81 19.80
CA ARG A 5 7.07 -28.57 18.65
C ARG A 5 7.08 -27.62 17.47
N ASP A 6 8.07 -27.79 16.61
CA ASP A 6 8.11 -27.32 15.22
C ASP A 6 6.74 -27.67 14.61
N ASP A 7 5.86 -26.67 14.46
CA ASP A 7 4.55 -26.87 13.87
C ASP A 7 4.78 -26.97 12.36
N PRO A 8 4.68 -28.16 11.74
CA PRO A 8 5.01 -28.32 10.32
C PRO A 8 4.07 -27.56 9.39
N ASP A 9 2.98 -27.01 9.93
CA ASP A 9 2.01 -26.18 9.23
C ASP A 9 2.14 -24.68 9.61
N ASP A 10 3.24 -24.23 10.24
CA ASP A 10 3.47 -22.81 10.49
C ASP A 10 3.54 -22.05 9.14
N PRO A 11 2.58 -21.16 8.83
CA PRO A 11 2.59 -20.40 7.59
C PRO A 11 3.86 -19.52 7.46
N ALA A 12 4.54 -19.18 8.57
CA ALA A 12 5.81 -18.46 8.55
C ALA A 12 6.93 -19.26 7.88
N ASP A 13 6.89 -20.59 7.91
CA ASP A 13 7.89 -21.44 7.24
C ASP A 13 7.66 -21.51 5.72
N TYR A 14 6.42 -21.33 5.26
CA TYR A 14 6.08 -21.34 3.83
C TYR A 14 6.27 -19.97 3.16
N TYR A 15 5.98 -18.87 3.87
CA TYR A 15 6.10 -17.50 3.34
C TYR A 15 7.37 -16.76 3.78
N GLY A 16 8.13 -17.30 4.75
CA GLY A 16 9.23 -16.61 5.43
C GLY A 16 8.73 -15.50 6.37
N GLU A 17 9.65 -14.76 7.00
CA GLU A 17 9.32 -13.45 7.59
C GLU A 17 8.66 -12.59 6.50
N LEU A 18 7.41 -12.16 6.73
CA LEU A 18 6.69 -11.30 5.80
C LEU A 18 7.56 -10.05 5.53
N PRO A 19 7.87 -9.72 4.25
CA PRO A 19 8.78 -8.63 3.91
C PRO A 19 8.18 -7.23 4.14
N TYR A 20 7.03 -7.15 4.82
CA TYR A 20 6.23 -5.95 5.01
C TYR A 20 6.25 -5.51 6.47
N ALA A 21 6.46 -4.21 6.70
CA ALA A 21 6.29 -3.65 8.03
C ALA A 21 4.80 -3.73 8.44
N PRO A 22 4.50 -4.03 9.71
CA PRO A 22 3.13 -4.03 10.20
C PRO A 22 2.53 -2.62 10.15
N PHE A 23 1.21 -2.54 10.01
CA PHE A 23 0.48 -1.31 9.69
C PHE A 23 0.79 -0.12 10.63
N ASP A 24 1.04 -0.39 11.90
CA ASP A 24 1.35 0.60 12.93
C ASP A 24 2.80 1.13 12.86
N GLN A 25 3.68 0.43 12.16
CA GLN A 25 5.09 0.79 11.98
C GLN A 25 5.37 1.49 10.65
N ILE A 26 4.36 1.62 9.77
CA ILE A 26 4.50 2.30 8.48
C ILE A 26 4.56 3.82 8.69
N ASP A 27 5.57 4.48 8.11
CA ASP A 27 5.62 5.94 8.01
C ASP A 27 4.66 6.41 6.90
N TRP A 28 3.41 6.68 7.27
CA TRP A 28 2.36 7.17 6.36
C TRP A 28 2.67 8.49 5.68
N THR A 29 3.66 9.24 6.17
CA THR A 29 4.06 10.49 5.54
C THR A 29 5.15 10.30 4.49
N ALA A 30 5.72 9.09 4.38
CA ALA A 30 6.79 8.79 3.44
C ALA A 30 6.35 8.99 1.98
N LEU A 31 5.13 8.57 1.63
CA LEU A 31 4.55 8.75 0.30
C LEU A 31 4.47 10.24 -0.08
N ARG A 32 3.86 11.05 0.77
CA ARG A 32 3.79 12.49 0.53
C ARG A 32 5.15 13.14 0.54
N ARG A 33 6.03 12.84 1.50
CA ARG A 33 7.41 13.40 1.49
C ARG A 33 8.11 13.06 0.17
N GLY A 34 7.99 11.83 -0.31
CA GLY A 34 8.52 11.39 -1.59
C GLY A 34 7.95 12.18 -2.76
N LEU A 35 6.62 12.28 -2.86
CA LEU A 35 5.94 13.01 -3.93
C LEU A 35 6.22 14.51 -3.89
N THR A 36 6.21 15.13 -2.71
CA THR A 36 6.51 16.57 -2.55
C THR A 36 7.98 16.88 -2.82
N SER A 37 8.88 15.89 -2.70
CA SER A 37 10.31 16.07 -3.05
C SER A 37 10.57 16.10 -4.56
N LEU A 38 9.62 15.61 -5.36
CA LEU A 38 9.65 15.79 -6.80
C LEU A 38 9.30 17.26 -7.07
N GLN A 39 10.18 18.01 -7.75
CA GLN A 39 10.02 19.43 -8.13
C GLN A 39 8.75 19.74 -8.97
N LEU A 40 7.90 18.75 -9.17
CA LEU A 40 6.67 18.74 -9.93
C LEU A 40 5.44 19.22 -9.14
N PHE A 41 5.51 19.23 -7.80
CA PHE A 41 4.35 19.32 -6.91
C PHE A 41 4.20 20.66 -6.14
N ASP A 42 4.65 21.78 -6.72
CA ASP A 42 4.42 23.13 -6.15
C ASP A 42 3.00 23.68 -6.42
N ASP A 43 2.15 22.93 -7.15
CA ASP A 43 0.76 23.33 -7.44
C ASP A 43 -0.21 22.93 -6.29
N PRO A 44 -1.05 23.86 -5.77
CA PRO A 44 -2.06 23.56 -4.76
C PRO A 44 -3.07 22.47 -5.16
N TYR A 45 -3.39 22.30 -6.45
CA TYR A 45 -4.27 21.23 -6.93
C TYR A 45 -3.59 19.86 -6.83
N LEU A 46 -2.29 19.78 -7.10
CA LEU A 46 -1.51 18.57 -6.94
C LEU A 46 -1.31 18.21 -5.46
N SER A 47 -1.22 19.20 -4.58
CA SER A 47 -1.20 18.98 -3.12
C SER A 47 -2.49 18.33 -2.59
N LEU A 48 -3.66 18.68 -3.15
CA LEU A 48 -4.92 18.00 -2.84
C LEU A 48 -4.94 16.55 -3.37
N GLN A 49 -4.40 16.31 -4.57
CA GLN A 49 -4.31 14.94 -5.11
C GLN A 49 -3.38 14.05 -4.28
N ILE A 50 -2.25 14.57 -3.79
CA ILE A 50 -1.37 13.82 -2.88
C ILE A 50 -2.13 13.40 -1.62
N THR A 51 -2.95 14.29 -1.06
CA THR A 51 -3.74 13.99 0.15
C THR A 51 -4.73 12.85 -0.10
N ASN A 52 -5.41 12.86 -1.26
CA ASN A 52 -6.30 11.77 -1.63
C ASN A 52 -5.52 10.45 -1.84
N LEU A 53 -4.33 10.52 -2.43
CA LEU A 53 -3.46 9.36 -2.64
C LEU A 53 -3.01 8.76 -1.30
N GLU A 54 -2.62 9.58 -0.31
CA GLU A 54 -2.27 9.13 1.04
C GLU A 54 -3.42 8.39 1.74
N ILE A 55 -4.66 8.89 1.60
CA ILE A 55 -5.84 8.28 2.22
C ILE A 55 -6.10 6.90 1.59
N VAL A 56 -6.04 6.81 0.26
CA VAL A 56 -6.29 5.55 -0.46
C VAL A 56 -5.17 4.54 -0.23
N ASP A 57 -3.91 4.99 -0.18
CA ASP A 57 -2.74 4.17 0.16
C ASP A 57 -2.94 3.45 1.50
N ARG A 58 -3.28 4.22 2.53
CA ARG A 58 -3.55 3.67 3.86
C ARG A 58 -4.72 2.69 3.88
N PHE A 59 -5.79 3.00 3.16
CA PHE A 59 -6.96 2.12 3.07
C PHE A 59 -6.62 0.77 2.41
N ILE A 60 -5.85 0.78 1.33
CA ILE A 60 -5.41 -0.43 0.64
C ILE A 60 -4.54 -1.28 1.56
N THR A 61 -3.58 -0.68 2.27
CA THR A 61 -2.69 -1.42 3.17
C THR A 61 -3.44 -2.07 4.34
N GLN A 62 -4.52 -1.45 4.86
CA GLN A 62 -5.36 -2.10 5.88
C GLN A 62 -5.96 -3.41 5.36
N ILE A 63 -6.56 -3.36 4.18
CA ILE A 63 -7.18 -4.52 3.55
C ILE A 63 -6.12 -5.58 3.21
N GLU A 64 -4.94 -5.17 2.77
CA GLU A 64 -3.83 -6.07 2.46
C GLU A 64 -3.33 -6.81 3.70
N GLN A 65 -3.14 -6.11 4.82
CA GLN A 65 -2.73 -6.71 6.10
C GLN A 65 -3.82 -7.65 6.63
N GLU A 66 -5.08 -7.23 6.63
CA GLU A 66 -6.21 -8.11 6.97
C GLU A 66 -6.24 -9.35 6.08
N THR A 67 -5.98 -9.21 4.78
CA THR A 67 -5.94 -10.35 3.84
C THR A 67 -4.77 -11.28 4.17
N LEU A 68 -3.58 -10.73 4.47
CA LEU A 68 -2.38 -11.49 4.81
C LEU A 68 -2.53 -12.28 6.11
N GLU A 69 -3.20 -11.72 7.12
CA GLU A 69 -3.50 -12.40 8.39
C GLU A 69 -4.38 -13.66 8.19
N HIS A 70 -5.13 -13.74 7.09
CA HIS A 70 -6.05 -14.84 6.80
C HIS A 70 -5.56 -15.77 5.66
N VAL A 71 -4.30 -15.62 5.23
CA VAL A 71 -3.69 -16.51 4.23
C VAL A 71 -3.52 -17.90 4.83
N GLY A 72 -4.36 -18.84 4.39
CA GLY A 72 -4.31 -20.25 4.78
C GLY A 72 -5.65 -20.82 5.24
N ASP A 73 -6.42 -20.05 6.01
CA ASP A 73 -7.61 -20.57 6.70
C ASP A 73 -8.91 -20.45 5.90
N ARG A 74 -9.06 -19.36 5.12
CA ARG A 74 -10.13 -19.10 4.13
C ARG A 74 -9.92 -17.71 3.53
N MET A 75 -9.24 -17.70 2.39
CA MET A 75 -9.00 -16.48 1.65
C MET A 75 -10.32 -15.93 1.08
N ASP A 76 -10.74 -14.73 1.50
CA ASP A 76 -11.95 -14.07 1.01
C ASP A 76 -11.72 -13.54 -0.42
N ILE A 77 -12.32 -14.23 -1.39
CA ILE A 77 -12.21 -13.91 -2.82
C ILE A 77 -12.79 -12.53 -3.13
N GLU A 78 -13.84 -12.11 -2.43
CA GLU A 78 -14.46 -10.79 -2.63
C GLU A 78 -13.53 -9.68 -2.14
N GLN A 79 -12.91 -9.89 -0.97
CA GLN A 79 -11.92 -8.96 -0.43
C GLN A 79 -10.69 -8.85 -1.33
N LEU A 80 -10.20 -9.95 -1.90
CA LEU A 80 -9.09 -9.93 -2.88
C LEU A 80 -9.45 -9.22 -4.18
N ALA A 81 -10.64 -9.49 -4.73
CA ALA A 81 -11.11 -8.82 -5.93
C ALA A 81 -11.24 -7.31 -5.70
N PHE A 82 -11.74 -6.92 -4.52
CA PHE A 82 -11.82 -5.53 -4.10
C PHE A 82 -10.44 -4.90 -3.93
N LEU A 83 -9.53 -5.54 -3.19
CA LEU A 83 -8.14 -5.09 -3.00
C LEU A 83 -7.43 -4.89 -4.34
N ASN A 84 -7.61 -5.82 -5.27
CA ASN A 84 -7.05 -5.74 -6.62
C ASN A 84 -7.61 -4.52 -7.38
N ALA A 85 -8.93 -4.30 -7.33
CA ALA A 85 -9.56 -3.15 -7.97
C ALA A 85 -9.10 -1.81 -7.36
N GLN A 86 -8.99 -1.71 -6.04
CA GLN A 86 -8.49 -0.51 -5.36
C GLN A 86 -7.03 -0.23 -5.74
N SER A 87 -6.19 -1.27 -5.77
CA SER A 87 -4.80 -1.16 -6.19
C SER A 87 -4.66 -0.64 -7.62
N GLN A 88 -5.50 -1.13 -8.55
CA GLN A 88 -5.52 -0.62 -9.93
C GLN A 88 -5.90 0.87 -10.00
N MET A 89 -6.91 1.30 -9.22
CA MET A 89 -7.30 2.72 -9.17
C MET A 89 -6.21 3.60 -8.54
N TRP A 90 -5.51 3.10 -7.53
CA TRP A 90 -4.39 3.80 -6.91
C TRP A 90 -3.23 4.00 -7.90
N ILE A 91 -2.85 2.96 -8.66
CA ILE A 91 -1.81 3.05 -9.70
C ILE A 91 -2.19 4.10 -10.75
N PHE A 92 -3.45 4.11 -11.21
CA PHE A 92 -3.92 5.08 -12.17
C PHE A 92 -3.84 6.52 -11.62
N SER A 93 -4.26 6.72 -10.37
CA SER A 93 -4.20 8.03 -9.70
C SER A 93 -2.77 8.53 -9.51
N ALA A 94 -1.83 7.64 -9.16
CA ALA A 94 -0.41 7.97 -9.03
C ALA A 94 0.22 8.34 -10.38
N TYR A 95 -0.15 7.63 -11.45
CA TYR A 95 0.28 7.95 -12.81
C TYR A 95 -0.25 9.32 -13.26
N ASP A 96 -1.53 9.61 -13.03
CA ASP A 96 -2.13 10.90 -13.37
C ASP A 96 -1.49 12.05 -12.61
N CYS A 97 -1.15 11.86 -11.32
CA CYS A 97 -0.38 12.84 -10.55
C CYS A 97 0.97 13.17 -11.23
N CYS A 98 1.71 12.15 -11.63
CA CYS A 98 3.00 12.33 -12.30
C CYS A 98 2.84 12.95 -13.70
N ALA A 99 1.83 12.54 -14.45
CA ALA A 99 1.57 13.04 -15.81
C ALA A 99 1.10 14.51 -15.80
N LEU A 100 0.23 14.89 -14.86
CA LEU A 100 -0.25 16.26 -14.71
C LEU A 100 0.88 17.20 -14.34
N GLY A 101 1.71 16.83 -13.37
CA GLY A 101 2.86 17.64 -12.99
C GLY A 101 3.89 17.78 -14.13
N ALA A 102 4.08 16.75 -14.96
CA ALA A 102 4.99 16.82 -16.12
C ALA A 102 4.48 17.77 -17.22
N ASN A 103 3.15 17.92 -17.34
CA ASN A 103 2.55 18.86 -18.29
C ASN A 103 2.53 20.30 -17.78
N GLY A 104 2.47 20.53 -16.46
CA GLY A 104 2.58 21.86 -15.85
C GLY A 104 3.94 22.54 -16.06
N LEU A 105 5.02 21.77 -16.28
CA LEU A 105 6.35 22.29 -16.60
C LEU A 105 6.54 22.73 -18.06
N ARG A 106 5.53 22.55 -18.94
CA ARG A 106 5.62 22.87 -20.38
C ARG A 106 4.95 24.20 -20.78
N THR A 107 4.47 25.00 -19.83
CA THR A 107 3.90 26.34 -20.04
C THR A 107 4.70 27.39 -19.30
#